data_AF-A0A0A2WSR4-F1
#
_entry.id   AF-A0A0A2WSR4-F1
#
_cell.length_a   1.000
_cell.length_b   1.000
_cell.length_c   1.000
_cell.angle_alpha   90.00
_cell.angle_beta   90.00
_cell.angle_gamma   90.00
#
_symmetry.space_group_name_H-M   'P 1'
#
loop_
_entity.id
_entity.type
_entity.pdbx_description
1 polymer ?
#
loop_
_entity_poly.entity_id
_entity_poly.type
_entity_poly.pdbx_seq_one_letter_code
_entity_poly.pdbx_strand_id
1 'polypeptide(L)'
;MRYLVVAHRTAKSPALAQKLKEILQQDPEARFVLLVPAVVPPGWVYDENEVRERARRVASRREHREAEEAKKALEAQGIPVEEAKPGDVSPLLALEEELAAHPGYQAIVLSTLPPGLSRWLRLDVHTQAERFGLPVVHVVAPPA
;
A
#
# COMPACT_ATOMS: atom_id res chain seq x y z
N MET A 1 13.08 -3.03 -13.03
CA MET A 1 12.39 -1.71 -12.94
C MET A 1 11.82 -1.48 -11.54
N ARG A 2 11.40 -0.26 -11.14
CA ARG A 2 10.80 0.04 -9.83
C ARG A 2 9.27 0.08 -9.91
N TYR A 3 8.59 -0.68 -9.06
CA TYR A 3 7.14 -0.79 -9.01
C TYR A 3 6.62 -0.35 -7.63
N LEU A 4 5.58 0.47 -7.62
CA LEU A 4 4.94 0.91 -6.39
C LEU A 4 3.77 -0.03 -6.07
N VAL A 5 3.93 -0.87 -5.05
CA VAL A 5 2.91 -1.80 -4.60
C VAL A 5 2.07 -1.11 -3.52
N VAL A 6 0.80 -0.88 -3.78
CA VAL A 6 -0.12 -0.29 -2.81
C VAL A 6 -0.96 -1.40 -2.19
N ALA A 7 -0.64 -1.77 -0.96
CA ALA A 7 -1.32 -2.85 -0.25
C ALA A 7 -1.24 -2.66 1.27
N HIS A 8 -2.25 -3.14 1.98
CA HIS A 8 -2.22 -3.23 3.44
C HIS A 8 -2.75 -4.60 3.89
N ARG A 9 -4.07 -4.73 4.09
CA ARG A 9 -4.70 -5.98 4.55
C ARG A 9 -4.49 -7.17 3.60
N THR A 10 -4.16 -6.89 2.35
CA THR A 10 -3.93 -7.87 1.29
C THR A 10 -2.47 -8.31 1.18
N ALA A 11 -1.55 -7.77 1.98
CA ALA A 11 -0.13 -8.13 1.92
C ALA A 11 0.15 -9.64 2.17
N LYS A 12 -0.70 -10.30 2.98
CA LYS A 12 -0.63 -11.75 3.22
C LYS A 12 -1.32 -12.60 2.13
N SER A 13 -1.97 -11.97 1.16
CA SER A 13 -2.80 -12.68 0.19
C SER A 13 -1.93 -13.38 -0.87
N PRO A 14 -2.13 -14.69 -1.10
CA PRO A 14 -1.46 -15.41 -2.17
C PRO A 14 -1.72 -14.81 -3.56
N ALA A 15 -2.89 -14.19 -3.77
CA ALA A 15 -3.23 -13.55 -5.04
C ALA A 15 -2.30 -12.37 -5.37
N LEU A 16 -1.96 -11.56 -4.36
CA LEU A 16 -0.99 -10.47 -4.53
C LEU A 16 0.40 -11.03 -4.81
N ALA A 17 0.85 -11.99 -3.99
CA ALA A 17 2.17 -12.61 -4.19
C ALA A 17 2.31 -13.27 -5.57
N GLN A 18 1.28 -13.97 -6.03
CA GLN A 18 1.27 -14.58 -7.36
C GLN A 18 1.45 -13.52 -8.47
N LYS A 19 0.74 -12.38 -8.37
CA LYS A 19 0.90 -11.32 -9.37
C LYS A 19 2.29 -10.69 -9.35
N LEU A 20 2.88 -10.49 -8.18
CA LEU A 20 4.24 -9.98 -8.07
C LEU A 20 5.28 -10.98 -8.60
N LYS A 21 5.04 -12.29 -8.46
CA LYS A 21 5.87 -13.34 -9.10
C LYS A 21 5.76 -13.31 -10.62
N GLU A 22 4.58 -13.09 -11.19
CA GLU A 22 4.41 -12.93 -12.64
C GLU A 22 5.21 -11.72 -13.14
N ILE A 23 5.20 -10.60 -12.40
CA ILE A 23 6.02 -9.43 -12.75
C ILE A 23 7.51 -9.79 -12.70
N LEU A 24 7.98 -10.49 -11.67
CA LEU A 24 9.38 -10.94 -11.58
C LEU A 24 9.79 -11.90 -12.71
N GLN A 25 8.87 -12.73 -13.20
CA GLN A 25 9.14 -13.61 -14.33
C GLN A 25 9.32 -12.83 -15.64
N GLN A 26 8.63 -11.71 -15.79
CA GLN A 26 8.72 -10.84 -16.97
C GLN A 26 9.85 -9.80 -16.86
N ASP A 27 10.13 -9.32 -15.65
CA ASP A 27 11.19 -8.38 -15.29
C ASP A 27 11.95 -8.93 -14.07
N PRO A 28 12.99 -9.76 -14.28
CA PRO A 28 13.80 -10.31 -13.19
C PRO A 28 14.51 -9.27 -12.32
N GLU A 29 14.64 -8.03 -12.81
CA GLU A 29 15.22 -6.89 -12.07
C GLU A 29 14.12 -5.99 -11.46
N ALA A 30 12.89 -6.48 -11.35
CA ALA A 30 11.81 -5.77 -10.69
C ALA A 30 12.13 -5.55 -9.20
N ARG A 31 11.98 -4.30 -8.76
CA ARG A 31 12.17 -3.84 -7.38
C ARG A 31 10.84 -3.29 -6.89
N PHE A 32 10.32 -3.87 -5.82
CA PHE A 32 9.03 -3.49 -5.26
C PHE A 32 9.22 -2.57 -4.05
N VAL A 33 8.59 -1.39 -4.09
CA VAL A 33 8.40 -0.54 -2.92
C VAL A 33 6.96 -0.72 -2.47
N LEU A 34 6.77 -1.09 -1.20
CA LEU A 34 5.45 -1.27 -0.62
C LEU A 34 4.98 0.02 0.05
N LEU A 35 3.90 0.60 -0.45
CA LEU A 35 3.19 1.71 0.18
C LEU A 35 1.98 1.15 0.94
N VAL A 36 1.91 1.46 2.23
CA VAL A 36 0.88 0.96 3.15
C VAL A 36 0.05 2.14 3.67
N PRO A 37 -1.10 2.42 3.04
CA PRO A 37 -2.04 3.42 3.53
C PRO A 37 -2.48 3.12 4.97
N ALA A 38 -2.38 4.12 5.83
CA ALA A 38 -2.73 4.04 7.24
C ALA A 38 -4.20 3.65 7.45
N VAL A 39 -4.52 3.06 8.60
CA VAL A 39 -5.91 2.80 9.01
C VAL A 39 -6.18 3.63 10.24
N VAL A 40 -7.11 4.59 10.14
CA VAL A 40 -7.59 5.30 11.33
C VAL A 40 -8.40 4.33 12.17
N PRO A 41 -8.08 4.12 13.46
CA PRO A 41 -8.93 3.33 14.32
C PRO A 41 -10.27 4.04 14.53
N PRO A 42 -11.39 3.30 14.60
CA PRO A 42 -12.68 3.91 14.91
C PRO A 42 -12.67 4.57 16.30
N GLY A 43 -13.24 5.78 16.41
CA GLY A 43 -13.43 6.50 17.68
C GLY A 43 -12.39 7.57 18.02
N TRP A 44 -11.40 7.84 17.17
CA TRP A 44 -10.41 8.90 17.39
C TRP A 44 -10.97 10.26 16.92
N VAL A 45 -11.63 10.98 17.82
CA VAL A 45 -11.95 12.42 17.67
C VAL A 45 -10.82 13.16 18.36
N TYR A 46 -9.98 13.90 17.61
CA TYR A 46 -8.85 14.62 18.18
C TYR A 46 -9.36 15.79 19.03
N ASP A 47 -9.17 15.73 20.35
CA ASP A 47 -9.34 16.85 21.26
C ASP A 47 -8.01 17.23 21.92
N GLU A 48 -7.80 18.54 22.05
CA GLU A 48 -6.71 19.33 22.65
C GLU A 48 -5.22 19.08 22.26
N ASN A 49 -4.48 20.20 22.18
CA ASN A 49 -3.21 20.33 21.45
C ASN A 49 -2.01 19.52 22.01
N GLU A 50 -1.99 19.14 23.30
CA GLU A 50 -0.92 18.31 23.89
C GLU A 50 -1.11 16.81 23.62
N VAL A 51 -2.36 16.34 23.55
CA VAL A 51 -2.69 14.96 23.18
C VAL A 51 -2.31 14.69 21.73
N ARG A 52 -2.34 15.73 20.87
CA ARG A 52 -2.04 15.67 19.44
C ARG A 52 -0.62 15.19 19.13
N GLU A 53 0.41 15.70 19.81
CA GLU A 53 1.79 15.28 19.56
C GLU A 53 2.04 13.82 19.96
N ARG A 54 1.55 13.43 21.15
CA ARG A 54 1.67 12.05 21.61
C ARG A 54 0.85 11.08 20.72
N ALA A 55 -0.35 11.48 20.33
CA ALA A 55 -1.19 10.73 19.39
C ALA A 55 -0.53 10.59 18.02
N ARG A 56 0.07 11.67 17.48
CA ARG A 56 0.85 11.65 16.23
C ARG A 56 2.05 10.71 16.31
N ARG A 57 2.82 10.74 17.40
CA ARG A 57 3.97 9.84 17.59
C ARG A 57 3.57 8.38 17.76
N VAL A 58 2.42 8.11 18.39
CA VAL A 58 1.89 6.75 18.52
C VAL A 58 1.33 6.27 17.18
N ALA A 59 0.63 7.13 16.44
CA ALA A 59 0.15 6.85 15.09
C ALA A 59 1.32 6.52 14.16
N SER A 60 2.37 7.35 14.13
CA SER A 60 3.53 7.10 13.27
C SER A 60 4.24 5.79 13.60
N ARG A 61 4.43 5.46 14.88
CA ARG A 61 5.01 4.17 15.28
C ARG A 61 4.15 2.98 14.86
N ARG A 62 2.82 3.11 14.92
CA ARG A 62 1.90 2.06 14.48
C ARG A 62 1.95 1.90 12.96
N GLU A 63 1.88 3.00 12.22
CA GLU A 63 1.92 3.01 10.76
C GLU A 63 3.22 2.38 10.24
N HIS A 64 4.37 2.76 10.80
CA HIS A 64 5.65 2.12 10.47
C HIS A 64 5.65 0.63 10.80
N ARG A 65 5.12 0.24 11.96
CA ARG A 65 5.04 -1.17 12.34
C ARG A 65 4.15 -1.97 11.39
N GLU A 66 2.99 -1.43 11.02
CA GLU A 66 2.06 -2.06 10.06
C GLU A 66 2.71 -2.20 8.68
N ALA A 67 3.46 -1.19 8.22
CA ALA A 67 4.20 -1.25 6.98
C ALA A 67 5.27 -2.36 7.00
N GLU A 68 6.04 -2.46 8.09
CA GLU A 68 7.05 -3.52 8.28
C GLU A 68 6.42 -4.92 8.41
N GLU A 69 5.27 -5.05 9.06
CA GLU A 69 4.56 -6.33 9.15
C GLU A 69 4.00 -6.76 7.77
N ALA A 70 3.49 -5.82 6.98
CA ALA A 70 3.05 -6.06 5.61
C ALA A 70 4.22 -6.44 4.69
N LYS A 71 5.39 -5.80 4.86
CA LYS A 71 6.63 -6.17 4.18
C LYS A 71 7.01 -7.62 4.45
N LYS A 72 7.13 -7.98 5.73
CA LYS A 72 7.49 -9.35 6.15
C LYS A 72 6.50 -10.39 5.63
N ALA A 73 5.21 -10.05 5.54
CA ALA A 73 4.20 -10.93 4.97
C ALA A 73 4.42 -11.23 3.48
N LEU A 74 4.85 -10.24 2.69
CA LEU A 74 5.18 -10.44 1.28
C LEU A 74 6.51 -11.20 1.13
N GLU A 75 7.52 -10.87 1.93
CA GLU A 75 8.81 -11.57 1.95
C GLU A 75 8.67 -13.04 2.31
N ALA A 76 7.81 -13.37 3.29
CA ALA A 76 7.49 -14.76 3.66
C ALA A 76 6.84 -15.55 2.51
N GLN A 77 6.27 -14.88 1.50
CA GLN A 77 5.72 -15.49 0.30
C GLN A 77 6.72 -15.55 -0.87
N GLY A 78 7.97 -15.13 -0.63
CA GLY A 78 9.06 -15.12 -1.60
C GLY A 78 9.10 -13.87 -2.48
N ILE A 79 8.53 -12.76 -2.03
CA ILE A 79 8.56 -11.48 -2.75
C ILE A 79 9.63 -10.57 -2.15
N PRO A 80 10.70 -10.21 -2.89
CA PRO A 80 11.69 -9.26 -2.41
C PRO A 80 11.09 -7.84 -2.39
N VAL A 81 10.98 -7.23 -1.21
CA VAL A 81 10.49 -5.86 -1.05
C VAL A 81 11.66 -4.96 -0.66
N GLU A 82 12.00 -4.01 -1.53
CA GLU A 82 13.12 -3.07 -1.33
C GLU A 82 12.88 -2.23 -0.07
N GLU A 83 11.69 -1.65 0.04
CA GLU A 83 11.31 -0.73 1.10
C GLU A 83 9.82 -0.83 1.38
N ALA A 84 9.41 -0.60 2.64
CA ALA A 84 8.01 -0.41 3.01
C ALA A 84 7.82 0.94 3.67
N LYS A 85 6.82 1.68 3.19
CA LYS A 85 6.53 3.05 3.59
C LYS A 85 5.10 3.14 4.10
N PRO A 86 4.87 3.72 5.29
CA PRO A 86 3.53 4.15 5.65
C PRO A 86 3.08 5.28 4.72
N GLY A 87 1.78 5.38 4.47
CA GLY A 87 1.19 6.48 3.70
C GLY A 87 -0.13 6.96 4.31
N ASP A 88 -0.68 8.03 3.74
CA ASP A 88 -1.97 8.59 4.17
C ASP A 88 -3.09 7.53 4.17
N VAL A 89 -4.13 7.75 5.00
CA VAL A 89 -5.32 6.88 5.06
C VAL A 89 -6.04 6.77 3.72
N SER A 90 -6.00 7.84 2.91
CA SER A 90 -6.46 7.84 1.54
C SER A 90 -5.37 7.24 0.66
N PRO A 91 -5.62 6.09 -0.01
CA PRO A 91 -4.63 5.49 -0.90
C PRO A 91 -4.26 6.41 -2.08
N LEU A 92 -5.16 7.31 -2.50
CA LEU A 92 -4.89 8.28 -3.56
C LEU A 92 -3.98 9.41 -3.09
N LEU A 93 -4.14 9.89 -1.85
CA LEU A 93 -3.22 10.91 -1.29
C LEU A 93 -1.85 10.29 -1.01
N ALA A 94 -1.82 9.07 -0.46
CA ALA A 94 -0.58 8.33 -0.25
C ALA A 94 0.19 8.13 -1.59
N LEU A 95 -0.53 7.79 -2.67
CA LEU A 95 0.04 7.71 -4.01
C LEU A 95 0.58 9.06 -4.48
N GLU A 96 -0.21 10.12 -4.37
CA GLU A 96 0.20 11.47 -4.79
C GLU A 96 1.47 11.93 -4.08
N GLU A 97 1.53 11.78 -2.75
CA GLU A 97 2.68 12.16 -1.93
C GLU A 97 3.93 11.35 -2.28
N GLU A 98 3.81 10.01 -2.40
CA GLU A 98 4.95 9.15 -2.72
C GLU A 98 5.49 9.41 -4.14
N LEU A 99 4.60 9.58 -5.12
CA LEU A 99 5.00 9.86 -6.50
C LEU A 99 5.64 11.24 -6.66
N ALA A 100 5.18 12.23 -5.88
CA ALA A 100 5.78 13.57 -5.87
C ALA A 100 7.17 13.57 -5.18
N ALA A 101 7.31 12.86 -4.05
CA ALA A 101 8.56 12.81 -3.30
C ALA A 101 9.62 11.92 -3.95
N HIS A 102 9.19 10.83 -4.61
CA HIS A 102 10.07 9.80 -5.16
C HIS A 102 9.64 9.41 -6.58
N PRO A 103 9.98 10.23 -7.59
CA PRO A 103 9.67 9.90 -8.98
C PRO A 103 10.47 8.68 -9.47
N GLY A 104 10.05 8.13 -10.61
CA GLY A 104 10.78 7.03 -11.29
C GLY A 104 10.21 5.63 -11.07
N TYR A 105 8.94 5.53 -10.66
CA TYR A 105 8.18 4.28 -10.74
C TYR A 105 7.71 4.01 -12.17
N GLN A 106 7.66 2.74 -12.57
CA GLN A 106 7.24 2.33 -13.92
C GLN A 106 5.76 1.92 -13.95
N ALA A 107 5.23 1.42 -12.83
CA ALA A 107 3.83 1.04 -12.71
C ALA A 107 3.40 1.02 -11.23
N ILE A 108 2.10 1.11 -11.03
CA ILE A 108 1.45 0.95 -9.73
C ILE A 108 0.82 -0.45 -9.69
N VAL A 109 1.15 -1.25 -8.68
CA VAL A 109 0.44 -2.49 -8.38
C VAL A 109 -0.53 -2.22 -7.25
N LEU A 110 -1.80 -1.99 -7.57
CA LEU A 110 -2.83 -1.66 -6.58
C LEU A 110 -3.54 -2.94 -6.12
N SER A 111 -3.37 -3.31 -4.86
CA SER A 111 -4.05 -4.47 -4.28
C SER A 111 -5.27 -4.06 -3.47
N THR A 112 -6.44 -4.59 -3.83
CA THR A 112 -7.69 -4.33 -3.13
C THR A 112 -8.30 -5.61 -2.60
N LEU A 113 -9.08 -5.51 -1.52
CA LEU A 113 -9.98 -6.60 -1.13
C LEU A 113 -11.01 -6.89 -2.24
N PRO A 114 -11.74 -8.03 -2.17
CA PRO A 114 -12.82 -8.32 -3.10
C PRO A 114 -13.97 -7.30 -3.04
N PRO A 115 -14.78 -7.20 -4.11
CA PRO A 115 -16.04 -6.46 -4.08
C PRO A 115 -16.89 -6.82 -2.86
N GLY A 116 -17.61 -5.83 -2.32
CA GLY A 116 -18.36 -5.98 -1.05
C GLY A 116 -17.52 -5.74 0.21
N LEU A 117 -16.26 -6.19 0.24
CA LEU A 117 -15.36 -5.98 1.39
C LEU A 117 -14.46 -4.75 1.22
N SER A 118 -14.08 -4.44 -0.01
CA SER A 118 -13.14 -3.36 -0.29
C SER A 118 -13.75 -1.98 -0.14
N ARG A 119 -13.22 -1.19 0.81
CA ARG A 119 -13.49 0.26 0.88
C ARG A 119 -12.89 0.99 -0.32
N TRP A 120 -11.73 0.56 -0.81
CA TRP A 120 -11.04 1.22 -1.92
C TRP A 120 -11.80 1.06 -3.25
N LEU A 121 -12.39 -0.11 -3.49
CA LEU A 121 -13.26 -0.30 -4.67
C LEU A 121 -14.53 0.55 -4.58
N ARG A 122 -15.14 0.65 -3.39
CA ARG A 122 -16.31 1.53 -3.17
C ARG A 122 -16.00 3.02 -3.38
N LEU A 123 -14.75 3.42 -3.17
CA LEU A 123 -14.25 4.78 -3.40
C LEU A 123 -13.61 4.94 -4.78
N ASP A 124 -13.74 3.93 -5.65
CA ASP A 124 -13.23 3.93 -7.02
C ASP A 124 -11.72 4.19 -7.16
N VAL A 125 -10.93 3.75 -6.17
CA VAL A 125 -9.48 3.99 -6.13
C VAL A 125 -8.77 3.36 -7.33
N HIS A 126 -9.23 2.19 -7.78
CA HIS A 126 -8.64 1.47 -8.92
C HIS A 126 -8.65 2.26 -10.23
N THR A 127 -9.77 2.86 -10.60
CA THR A 127 -9.87 3.72 -11.77
C THR A 127 -9.20 5.07 -11.53
N GLN A 128 -9.37 5.67 -10.34
CA GLN A 128 -8.75 6.96 -10.05
C GLN A 128 -7.21 6.92 -10.00
N ALA A 129 -6.61 5.79 -9.66
CA ALA A 129 -5.14 5.66 -9.66
C ALA A 129 -4.53 5.83 -11.07
N GLU A 130 -5.30 5.60 -12.14
CA GLU A 130 -4.83 5.78 -13.51
C GLU A 130 -4.51 7.25 -13.84
N ARG A 131 -5.08 8.20 -13.08
CA ARG A 131 -4.84 9.64 -13.26
C ARG A 131 -3.39 10.05 -13.01
N PHE A 132 -2.60 9.21 -12.33
CA PHE A 132 -1.19 9.47 -12.05
C PHE A 132 -0.27 9.21 -13.26
N GLY A 133 -0.82 8.79 -14.41
CA GLY A 133 -0.06 8.63 -15.64
C GLY A 133 0.87 7.42 -15.68
N LEU A 134 0.77 6.53 -14.68
CA LEU A 134 1.46 5.25 -14.64
C LEU A 134 0.50 4.10 -14.95
N PRO A 135 0.95 3.05 -15.67
CA PRO A 135 0.19 1.81 -15.78
C PRO A 135 -0.22 1.28 -14.40
N VAL A 136 -1.50 0.94 -14.26
CA VAL A 136 -2.06 0.38 -13.02
C VAL A 136 -2.34 -1.11 -13.21
N VAL A 137 -1.64 -1.94 -12.45
CA VAL A 137 -1.92 -3.37 -12.31
C VAL A 137 -2.82 -3.56 -11.11
N HIS A 138 -4.12 -3.67 -11.35
CA HIS A 138 -5.10 -3.90 -10.29
C HIS A 138 -5.17 -5.38 -9.91
N VAL A 139 -5.03 -5.68 -8.62
CA VAL A 139 -5.08 -7.04 -8.07
C VAL A 139 -6.18 -7.13 -7.02
N VAL A 140 -7.18 -7.97 -7.29
CA VAL A 140 -8.21 -8.32 -6.30
C VAL A 140 -7.70 -9.48 -5.46
N ALA A 141 -7.56 -9.25 -4.15
CA ALA A 141 -6.90 -10.14 -3.23
C ALA A 141 -7.79 -10.39 -1.99
N PRO A 142 -8.31 -11.61 -1.78
CA PRO A 142 -8.96 -11.98 -0.53
C PRO A 142 -7.99 -11.83 0.65
N PRO A 143 -8.49 -11.49 1.86
CA PRO A 143 -7.66 -11.57 3.06
C PRO A 143 -7.24 -13.03 3.27
N ALA A 144 -6.01 -13.23 3.76
CA ALA A 144 -5.50 -14.54 4.14
C ALA A 144 -6.11 -15.03 5.45
#